data_AF-A0A091BV65-F1
#
_entry.id   AF-A0A091BV65-F1
#
_cell.length_a   1.000
_cell.length_b   1.000
_cell.length_c   1.000
_cell.angle_alpha   90.00
_cell.angle_beta   90.00
_cell.angle_gamma   90.00
#
_symmetry.space_group_name_H-M   'P 1'
#
loop_
_entity.id
_entity.type
_entity.pdbx_description
1 polymer ?
#
loop_
_entity_poly.entity_id
_entity_poly.type
_entity_poly.pdbx_seq_one_letter_code
_entity_poly.pdbx_strand_id
1 'polypeptide(L)' 'MLKKGETVEGESFSTNFGGKGANQAVSAAKLGAQVHMIGAVGEDEFGQALIDNLKKYNINTDYIKV' A
#
# COMPACT_ATOMS: atom_id res chain seq x y z
N MET A 1 -1.65 28.59 11.08
CA MET A 1 -2.67 27.86 10.29
C MET A 1 -2.41 28.17 8.83
N LEU A 2 -2.33 27.15 7.97
CA LEU A 2 -2.07 27.32 6.54
C LEU A 2 -3.16 28.21 5.91
N LYS A 3 -2.75 29.17 5.07
CA LYS A 3 -3.66 30.07 4.34
C LYS A 3 -3.91 29.56 2.93
N LYS A 4 -5.11 29.84 2.40
CA LYS A 4 -5.45 29.51 1.01
C LYS A 4 -4.47 30.22 0.06
N GLY A 5 -3.79 29.44 -0.79
CA GLY A 5 -2.81 29.94 -1.76
C GLY A 5 -1.38 30.10 -1.23
N GLU A 6 -1.11 29.70 0.02
CA GLU A 6 0.23 29.70 0.59
C GLU A 6 1.01 28.44 0.15
N THR A 7 2.28 28.62 -0.25
CA THR A 7 3.24 27.53 -0.44
C THR A 7 4.07 27.41 0.83
N VAL A 8 4.13 26.21 1.43
CA VAL A 8 4.89 25.94 2.65
C VAL A 8 5.87 24.82 2.40
N GLU A 9 7.10 25.00 2.87
CA GLU A 9 8.17 24.00 2.81
C GLU A 9 7.91 22.87 3.82
N GLY A 10 8.07 21.63 3.37
CA GLY A 10 7.98 20.46 4.22
C GLY A 10 9.34 20.13 4.83
N GLU A 11 9.36 19.69 6.10
CA GLU A 11 10.61 19.34 6.79
C GLU A 11 11.17 17.97 6.35
N SER A 12 10.32 17.06 5.89
CA SER A 12 10.71 15.74 5.40
C SER A 12 9.65 15.12 4.49
N PHE A 13 10.06 14.13 3.70
CA PHE A 13 9.19 13.35 2.83
C PHE A 13 9.50 11.86 2.98
N SER A 14 8.44 11.04 3.08
CA SER A 14 8.57 9.58 3.08
C SER A 14 7.40 8.95 2.34
N THR A 15 7.66 7.81 1.71
CA THR A 15 6.65 6.97 1.08
C THR A 15 6.36 5.76 1.96
N ASN A 16 5.08 5.43 2.09
CA ASN A 16 4.63 4.27 2.85
C ASN A 16 3.53 3.57 2.05
N PHE A 17 3.45 2.25 2.19
CA PHE A 17 2.33 1.49 1.62
C PHE A 17 1.03 1.82 2.36
N GLY A 18 -0.05 1.93 1.61
CA GLY A 18 -1.37 2.31 2.13
C GLY A 18 -2.50 1.53 1.48
N GLY A 19 -3.73 2.03 1.69
CA GLY A 19 -4.96 1.37 1.28
C GLY A 19 -5.53 0.51 2.42
N LYS A 20 -6.79 0.78 2.80
CA LYS A 20 -7.42 0.10 3.94
C LYS A 20 -7.42 -1.42 3.78
N GLY A 21 -7.71 -1.92 2.57
CA GLY A 21 -7.68 -3.34 2.24
C GLY A 21 -6.28 -3.95 2.39
N ALA A 22 -5.25 -3.31 1.82
CA ALA A 22 -3.87 -3.76 1.94
C ALA A 22 -3.40 -3.78 3.42
N ASN A 23 -3.74 -2.75 4.20
CA ASN A 23 -3.41 -2.67 5.62
C ASN A 23 -4.08 -3.80 6.42
N GLN A 24 -5.34 -4.11 6.13
CA GLN A 24 -6.07 -5.22 6.76
C GLN A 24 -5.48 -6.58 6.35
N ALA A 25 -5.15 -6.77 5.07
CA ALA A 25 -4.54 -7.99 4.56
C ALA A 25 -3.19 -8.28 5.24
N VAL A 26 -2.31 -7.27 5.36
CA VAL A 26 -1.04 -7.37 6.09
C VAL A 26 -1.25 -7.66 7.56
N SER A 27 -2.24 -7.03 8.20
CA SER A 27 -2.53 -7.27 9.62
C SER A 27 -3.03 -8.70 9.85
N ALA A 28 -3.94 -9.20 9.02
CA ALA A 28 -4.43 -10.57 9.10
C ALA A 28 -3.32 -11.60 8.85
N ALA A 29 -2.47 -11.37 7.85
CA ALA A 29 -1.33 -12.25 7.56
C ALA A 29 -0.31 -12.28 8.70
N LYS A 30 -0.02 -11.12 9.33
CA LYS A 30 0.85 -11.04 10.53
C LYS A 30 0.29 -11.81 11.72
N LEU A 31 -1.03 -11.96 11.81
CA LEU A 31 -1.70 -12.76 12.84
C LEU A 31 -1.81 -14.25 12.46
N GLY A 32 -1.22 -14.66 11.34
CA GLY A 32 -1.14 -16.06 10.91
C GLY A 32 -2.28 -16.53 10.01
N ALA A 33 -3.16 -15.64 9.55
CA ALA A 33 -4.20 -16.01 8.59
C ALA A 33 -3.59 -16.27 7.19
N GLN A 34 -4.19 -17.19 6.44
CA GLN A 34 -3.97 -17.27 4.99
C GLN A 34 -4.82 -16.20 4.30
N VAL A 35 -4.17 -15.32 3.54
CA VAL A 35 -4.81 -14.13 2.98
C VAL A 35 -4.63 -14.09 1.46
N HIS A 36 -5.72 -13.80 0.75
CA HIS A 36 -5.71 -13.50 -0.67
C HIS A 36 -6.18 -12.06 -0.85
N MET A 37 -5.45 -11.27 -1.63
CA MET A 37 -5.79 -9.88 -1.91
C MET A 37 -6.40 -9.77 -3.31
N ILE A 38 -7.63 -9.23 -3.36
CA ILE A 38 -8.32 -8.87 -4.60
C ILE A 38 -8.33 -7.35 -4.71
N GLY A 39 -7.90 -6.80 -5.84
CA GLY A 39 -7.85 -5.35 -6.02
C GLY A 39 -7.22 -4.95 -7.35
N ALA A 40 -6.85 -3.67 -7.45
CA ALA A 40 -6.12 -3.14 -8.59
C ALA A 40 -5.03 -2.17 -8.12
N VAL A 41 -3.92 -2.15 -8.85
CA VAL A 41 -2.84 -1.16 -8.72
C VAL A 41 -2.61 -0.48 -10.07
N GLY A 42 -1.79 0.56 -10.12
CA GLY A 42 -1.33 1.14 -11.38
C GLY A 42 -0.20 0.33 -12.00
N GLU A 43 -0.06 0.43 -13.32
CA GLU A 43 1.09 -0.08 -14.07
C GLU A 43 2.31 0.86 -13.90
N ASP A 44 2.78 0.98 -12.66
CA ASP A 44 3.89 1.84 -12.26
C ASP A 44 4.73 1.23 -11.12
N GLU A 45 5.82 1.92 -10.76
CA GLU A 45 6.74 1.47 -9.71
C GLU A 45 6.10 1.36 -8.32
N PHE A 46 5.08 2.19 -8.03
CA PHE A 46 4.38 2.14 -6.75
C PHE A 46 3.44 0.93 -6.67
N GLY A 47 2.77 0.61 -7.78
CA GLY A 47 1.95 -0.59 -7.92
C GLY A 47 2.77 -1.86 -7.73
N GLN A 48 3.90 -1.96 -8.43
CA GLN A 48 4.82 -3.09 -8.30
C GLN A 48 5.37 -3.20 -6.86
N ALA A 49 5.80 -2.09 -6.26
CA ALA A 49 6.31 -2.07 -4.89
C ALA A 49 5.24 -2.51 -3.86
N LEU A 50 3.96 -2.16 -4.07
CA LEU A 50 2.88 -2.61 -3.20
C LEU A 50 2.66 -4.11 -3.33
N ILE A 51 2.66 -4.68 -4.54
CA ILE A 51 2.53 -6.13 -4.76
C ILE A 51 3.67 -6.87 -4.06
N ASP A 52 4.90 -6.40 -4.21
CA ASP A 52 6.07 -7.05 -3.60
C ASP A 52 6.03 -6.98 -2.07
N ASN A 53 5.55 -5.86 -1.52
CA ASN A 53 5.31 -5.73 -0.08
C ASN A 53 4.23 -6.71 0.43
N LEU A 54 3.14 -6.91 -0.31
CA LEU A 54 2.11 -7.89 0.05
C LEU A 54 2.67 -9.33 0.02
N LYS A 55 3.41 -9.69 -1.04
CA LYS A 55 4.08 -10.99 -1.16
C LYS A 55 5.04 -11.27 -0.01
N LYS A 56 5.78 -10.26 0.46
CA LYS A 56 6.67 -10.36 1.64
C LYS A 56 5.95 -10.82 2.91
N TYR A 57 4.65 -10.53 3.04
CA TYR A 57 3.81 -10.98 4.15
C TYR A 57 3.07 -12.30 3.84
N ASN A 58 3.46 -13.04 2.80
CA ASN A 58 2.83 -14.28 2.34
C ASN A 58 1.34 -14.11 1.96
N ILE A 59 0.96 -12.92 1.49
CA ILE A 59 -0.37 -12.66 0.95
C ILE A 59 -0.37 -13.06 -0.53
N ASN A 60 -1.35 -13.86 -0.95
CA ASN A 60 -1.54 -14.18 -2.37
C ASN A 60 -2.02 -12.93 -3.13
N THR A 61 -1.36 -12.62 -4.25
CA THR A 61 -1.61 -11.42 -5.06
C THR A 61 -2.12 -11.75 -6.47
N ASP A 62 -2.50 -13.00 -6.75
CA ASP A 62 -2.86 -13.46 -8.10
C ASP A 62 -4.16 -12.80 -8.62
N TYR A 63 -4.94 -12.22 -7.70
CA TYR A 63 -6.19 -11.53 -7.97
C TYR A 63 -6.06 -10.00 -7.94
N ILE A 64 -4.81 -9.48 -8.00
CA ILE A 64 -4.56 -8.05 -8.18
C ILE A 64 -4.42 -7.77 -9.67
N LYS A 65 -5.28 -6.91 -10.19
CA LYS A 65 -5.12 -6.35 -11.54
C LYS A 65 -4.02 -5.28 -11.52
N VAL A 66 -3.08 -5.40 -12.46
CA VAL A 66 -2.17 -4.30 -12.82
C VAL A 66 -2.78 -3.54 -13.99
#